data_AF-A0A968SY75-F1
#
_entry.id   AF-A0A968SY75-F1
#
_cell.length_a   1.000
_cell.length_b   1.000
_cell.length_c   1.000
_cell.angle_alpha   90.00
_cell.angle_beta   90.00
_cell.angle_gamma   90.00
#
_symmetry.space_group_name_H-M   'P 1'
#
loop_
_entity.id
_entity.type
_entity.pdbx_description
1 polymer ?
#
loop_
_entity_poly.entity_id
_entity_poly.type
_entity_poly.pdbx_seq_one_letter_code
_entity_poly.pdbx_strand_id
1 'polypeptide(L)'
;MSSESDFDAVADPTPLPVLERERFFERYPSSPAEIVDYLRATGDLPPAALGDPTESSDPLTVAKNKFALHDFEGVLEILEPLDRGEESGEAHTLANSARSMLMKMLESKIGDFGRAPRVSVRGEEVIWLNLNHRAGFILSQIDGFVSFEDLLALSGMSRLDTLRIIARLLQQKVIE
;
A
#
# COMPACT_ATOMS: atom_id res chain seq x y z
N MET A 1 -43.71 -52.90 14.61
CA MET A 1 -44.48 -51.84 13.92
C MET A 1 -44.92 -50.87 14.99
N SER A 2 -44.53 -49.61 15.09
CA SER A 2 -43.46 -48.80 14.48
C SER A 2 -43.20 -47.63 15.45
N SER A 3 -42.07 -46.95 15.25
CA SER A 3 -41.74 -45.59 15.70
C SER A 3 -42.90 -44.59 15.46
N GLU A 4 -43.03 -43.46 16.14
CA GLU A 4 -42.06 -42.37 16.26
C GLU A 4 -42.47 -41.41 17.39
N SER A 5 -41.45 -40.83 18.01
CA SER A 5 -41.49 -39.60 18.79
C SER A 5 -41.93 -38.41 17.95
N ASP A 6 -42.82 -37.56 18.47
CA ASP A 6 -42.86 -36.17 18.00
C ASP A 6 -43.19 -35.24 19.18
N PHE A 7 -42.12 -34.68 19.75
CA PHE A 7 -42.20 -33.49 20.59
C PHE A 7 -42.31 -32.29 19.65
N ASP A 8 -43.53 -31.99 19.21
CA ASP A 8 -43.80 -30.79 18.41
C ASP A 8 -43.95 -29.58 19.34
N ALA A 9 -42.81 -29.12 19.87
CA ALA A 9 -42.70 -27.87 20.62
C ALA A 9 -42.05 -26.81 19.73
N VAL A 10 -42.72 -26.43 18.64
CA VAL A 10 -42.37 -25.20 17.93
C VAL A 10 -42.92 -24.04 18.76
N ALA A 11 -42.05 -23.39 19.52
CA ALA A 11 -42.39 -22.12 20.14
C ALA A 11 -42.75 -21.13 19.03
N ASP A 12 -43.94 -20.52 19.12
CA ASP A 12 -44.33 -19.42 18.24
C ASP A 12 -43.20 -18.37 18.23
N PRO A 13 -42.77 -17.89 17.05
CA PRO A 13 -41.69 -16.92 16.97
C PRO A 13 -42.11 -15.67 17.73
N THR A 14 -41.35 -15.31 18.76
CA THR A 14 -41.53 -14.05 19.49
C THR A 14 -41.53 -12.91 18.48
N PRO A 15 -42.64 -12.15 18.34
CA PRO A 15 -42.69 -11.09 17.35
C PRO A 15 -41.64 -10.04 17.69
N LEU A 16 -40.76 -9.76 16.73
CA LEU A 16 -39.77 -8.71 16.88
C LEU A 16 -40.49 -7.37 17.08
N PRO A 17 -40.04 -6.52 18.02
CA PRO A 17 -40.59 -5.19 18.16
C PRO A 17 -40.43 -4.41 16.84
N VAL A 18 -41.47 -3.70 16.44
CA VAL A 18 -41.44 -2.84 15.25
C VAL A 18 -40.48 -1.69 15.55
N LEU A 19 -39.24 -1.79 15.04
CA LEU A 19 -38.27 -0.71 15.11
C LEU A 19 -38.76 0.42 14.18
N GLU A 20 -39.33 1.49 14.76
CA GLU A 20 -39.50 2.77 14.07
C GLU A 20 -38.10 3.33 13.75
N ARG A 21 -37.57 2.93 12.59
CA ARG A 21 -36.23 3.33 12.09
C ARG A 21 -36.02 4.84 12.26
N GLU A 22 -37.01 5.63 11.91
CA GLU A 22 -36.93 7.09 11.93
C GLU A 22 -36.70 7.66 13.34
N ARG A 23 -37.40 7.15 14.37
CA ARG A 23 -37.23 7.64 15.76
C ARG A 23 -35.92 7.21 16.41
N PHE A 24 -35.36 6.08 16.00
CA PHE A 24 -34.14 5.55 16.60
C PHE A 24 -32.88 6.17 15.99
N PHE A 25 -32.91 6.50 14.69
CA PHE A 25 -31.76 7.04 13.96
C PHE A 25 -31.68 8.57 13.95
N GLU A 26 -32.74 9.31 14.29
CA GLU A 26 -32.70 10.79 14.43
C GLU A 26 -31.71 11.29 15.50
N ARG A 27 -31.29 10.43 16.43
CA ARG A 27 -30.33 10.76 17.48
C ARG A 27 -28.89 10.42 17.13
N TYR A 28 -28.66 9.76 15.99
CA TYR A 28 -27.32 9.40 15.54
C TYR A 28 -26.84 10.36 14.46
N PRO A 29 -25.61 10.89 14.60
CA PRO A 29 -25.03 11.79 13.60
C PRO A 29 -25.02 11.11 12.23
N SER A 30 -25.61 11.77 11.24
CA SER A 30 -25.88 11.21 9.91
C SER A 30 -24.78 11.53 8.90
N SER A 31 -23.80 12.35 9.30
CA SER A 31 -22.62 12.67 8.52
C SER A 31 -21.32 12.42 9.29
N PRO A 32 -20.20 12.15 8.59
CA PRO A 32 -18.88 12.03 9.21
C PRO A 32 -18.50 13.25 10.07
N ALA A 33 -18.93 14.46 9.67
CA ALA A 33 -18.66 15.69 10.42
C ALA A 33 -19.42 15.73 11.75
N GLU A 34 -20.71 15.37 11.74
CA GLU A 34 -21.53 15.32 12.95
C GLU A 34 -21.06 14.22 13.92
N ILE A 35 -20.53 13.10 13.42
CA ILE A 35 -19.95 12.03 14.25
C ILE A 35 -18.77 12.59 15.04
N VAL A 36 -17.89 13.33 14.38
CA VAL A 36 -16.71 13.95 15.00
C VAL A 36 -17.12 15.01 16.03
N ASP A 37 -18.10 15.84 15.73
CA ASP A 37 -18.59 16.87 16.65
C ASP A 37 -19.28 16.27 17.88
N TYR A 38 -20.07 15.20 17.71
CA TYR A 38 -20.69 14.47 18.83
C TYR A 38 -19.64 13.82 19.75
N LEU A 39 -18.64 13.15 19.16
CA LEU A 39 -17.54 12.54 19.92
C LEU A 39 -16.74 13.61 20.67
N ARG A 40 -16.56 14.80 20.08
CA ARG A 40 -15.87 15.93 20.72
C ARG A 40 -16.67 16.45 21.91
N ALA A 41 -17.98 16.56 21.78
CA ALA A 41 -18.86 17.03 22.85
C ALA A 41 -18.97 16.04 24.02
N THR A 42 -18.81 14.74 23.76
CA THR A 42 -18.88 13.67 24.78
C THR A 42 -17.53 13.31 25.39
N GLY A 43 -16.42 13.81 24.84
CA GLY A 43 -15.06 13.55 25.34
C GLY A 43 -14.54 12.16 25.01
N ASP A 44 -15.23 11.41 24.16
CA ASP A 44 -14.93 10.02 23.81
C ASP A 44 -14.19 9.93 22.46
N LEU A 45 -13.46 11.00 22.08
CA LEU A 45 -12.66 11.01 20.86
C LEU A 45 -11.54 9.95 20.99
N PRO A 46 -11.47 8.94 20.12
CA PRO A 46 -10.29 8.11 20.05
C PRO A 46 -9.08 9.01 19.71
N PRO A 47 -7.89 8.77 20.29
CA PRO A 47 -6.72 9.62 20.05
C PRO A 47 -6.31 9.73 18.57
N ALA A 48 -6.75 8.80 17.73
CA ALA A 48 -6.61 8.87 16.27
C ALA A 48 -7.45 9.98 15.60
N ALA A 49 -8.53 10.43 16.24
CA ALA A 49 -9.39 11.52 15.75
C ALA A 49 -8.95 12.91 16.23
N LEU A 50 -8.00 12.97 17.18
CA LEU A 50 -7.32 14.20 17.62
C LEU A 50 -6.15 14.58 16.68
N GLY A 51 -6.18 14.14 15.43
CA GLY A 51 -5.32 14.72 14.41
C GLY A 51 -5.53 16.23 14.42
N ASP A 52 -4.45 16.99 14.64
CA ASP A 52 -4.50 18.44 14.69
C ASP A 52 -5.28 18.97 13.48
N PRO A 53 -6.28 19.85 13.67
CA PRO A 53 -7.04 20.44 12.56
C PRO A 53 -6.19 21.37 11.66
N THR A 54 -4.87 21.42 11.86
CA THR A 54 -3.89 22.21 11.11
C THR A 54 -2.99 21.41 10.17
N GLU A 55 -3.09 20.08 10.08
CA GLU A 55 -2.38 19.31 9.04
C GLU A 55 -3.26 18.95 7.83
N SER A 56 -4.10 19.89 7.39
CA SER A 56 -4.49 19.95 5.97
C SER A 56 -3.34 20.57 5.15
N SER A 57 -2.11 20.08 5.33
CA SER A 57 -1.02 20.45 4.43
C SER A 57 -1.38 19.87 3.07
N ASP A 58 -1.69 20.75 2.12
CA ASP A 58 -1.96 20.39 0.74
C ASP A 58 -0.97 19.29 0.31
N PRO A 59 -1.44 18.12 -0.18
CA PRO A 59 -0.57 16.99 -0.48
C PRO A 59 0.57 17.36 -1.43
N LEU A 60 0.36 18.35 -2.31
CA LEU A 60 1.42 18.88 -3.16
C LEU A 60 2.51 19.60 -2.36
N THR A 61 2.16 20.34 -1.31
CA THR A 61 3.11 20.98 -0.39
C THR A 61 3.91 19.95 0.39
N VAL A 62 3.26 18.89 0.90
CA VAL A 62 3.96 17.77 1.56
C VAL A 62 4.92 17.07 0.60
N ALA A 63 4.49 16.80 -0.63
CA ALA A 63 5.33 16.21 -1.66
C ALA A 63 6.52 17.11 -2.03
N LYS A 64 6.33 18.42 -2.17
CA LYS A 64 7.43 19.38 -2.43
C LYS A 64 8.48 19.35 -1.30
N ASN A 65 8.05 19.28 -0.04
CA ASN A 65 8.96 19.16 1.09
C ASN A 65 9.76 17.83 1.07
N LYS A 66 9.09 16.70 0.80
CA LYS A 66 9.76 15.40 0.65
C LYS A 66 10.75 15.38 -0.51
N PHE A 67 10.39 15.99 -1.63
CA PHE A 67 11.27 16.12 -2.79
C PHE A 67 12.55 16.90 -2.44
N ALA A 68 12.43 17.98 -1.67
CA ALA A 68 13.58 18.75 -1.19
C ALA A 68 14.49 17.95 -0.24
N LEU A 69 13.93 16.96 0.48
CA LEU A 69 14.67 16.03 1.34
C LEU A 69 15.23 14.82 0.59
N HIS A 70 15.14 14.77 -0.75
CA HIS A 70 15.51 13.62 -1.58
C HIS A 70 14.72 12.33 -1.25
N ASP A 71 13.59 12.44 -0.55
CA ASP A 71 12.65 11.34 -0.30
C ASP A 71 11.72 11.18 -1.51
N PHE A 72 12.28 10.71 -2.64
CA PHE A 72 11.53 10.55 -3.88
C PHE A 72 10.47 9.45 -3.80
N GLU A 73 10.68 8.46 -2.92
CA GLU A 73 9.74 7.38 -2.69
C GLU A 73 8.46 7.90 -2.03
N GLY A 74 8.61 8.66 -0.94
CA GLY A 74 7.48 9.30 -0.29
C GLY A 74 6.77 10.34 -1.16
N VAL A 75 7.45 10.94 -2.15
CA VAL A 75 6.79 11.80 -3.15
C VAL A 75 5.83 10.99 -4.02
N LEU A 76 6.26 9.83 -4.53
CA LEU A 76 5.44 8.99 -5.39
C LEU A 76 4.26 8.37 -4.62
N GLU A 77 4.47 7.97 -3.36
CA GLU A 77 3.39 7.46 -2.49
C GLU A 77 2.24 8.45 -2.33
N ILE A 78 2.54 9.75 -2.26
CA ILE A 78 1.54 10.82 -2.10
C ILE A 78 0.91 11.20 -3.44
N LEU A 79 1.71 11.34 -4.51
CA LEU A 79 1.24 11.91 -5.77
C LEU A 79 0.63 10.89 -6.74
N GLU A 80 1.05 9.62 -6.73
CA GLU A 80 0.50 8.60 -7.65
C GLU A 80 -1.00 8.29 -7.46
N PRO A 81 -1.56 8.32 -6.23
CA PRO A 81 -3.01 8.22 -6.04
C PRO A 81 -3.77 9.44 -6.58
N LEU A 82 -3.16 10.63 -6.51
CA LEU A 82 -3.77 11.90 -6.92
C LEU A 82 -3.77 12.09 -8.43
N ASP A 83 -2.81 11.49 -9.14
CA ASP A 83 -2.72 11.48 -10.60
C ASP A 83 -3.95 10.83 -11.30
N ARG A 84 -4.74 10.06 -10.54
CA ARG A 84 -6.01 9.48 -11.02
C ARG A 84 -7.20 10.45 -10.96
N GLY A 85 -7.02 11.62 -10.34
CA GLY A 85 -8.01 12.71 -10.32
C GLY A 85 -7.63 13.81 -11.33
N GLU A 86 -8.62 14.43 -11.98
CA GLU A 86 -8.43 15.33 -13.15
C GLU A 86 -7.71 16.67 -12.89
N GLU A 87 -7.21 17.00 -11.69
CA GLU A 87 -6.95 18.42 -11.35
C GLU A 87 -5.53 18.83 -10.92
N SER A 88 -4.44 18.15 -11.32
CA SER A 88 -3.12 18.76 -11.04
C SER A 88 -1.98 18.39 -11.99
N GLY A 89 -1.80 19.21 -13.04
CA GLY A 89 -0.60 19.15 -13.89
C GLY A 89 0.71 19.39 -13.10
N GLU A 90 0.66 20.16 -12.02
CA GLU A 90 1.81 20.33 -11.10
C GLU A 90 2.16 19.03 -10.36
N ALA A 91 1.17 18.30 -9.85
CA ALA A 91 1.41 17.01 -9.21
C ALA A 91 2.03 16.01 -10.20
N HIS A 92 1.53 15.97 -11.43
CA HIS A 92 2.04 15.07 -12.47
C HIS A 92 3.50 15.38 -12.83
N THR A 93 3.83 16.66 -13.02
CA THR A 93 5.22 17.08 -13.33
C THR A 93 6.18 16.78 -12.18
N LEU A 94 5.76 16.99 -10.93
CA LEU A 94 6.56 16.68 -9.75
C LEU A 94 6.75 15.16 -9.60
N ALA A 95 5.70 14.36 -9.79
CA ALA A 95 5.77 12.90 -9.74
C ALA A 95 6.70 12.34 -10.82
N ASN A 96 6.62 12.84 -12.05
CA ASN A 96 7.52 12.43 -13.14
C ASN A 96 8.99 12.80 -12.87
N SER A 97 9.21 13.96 -12.24
CA SER A 97 10.54 14.39 -11.81
C SER A 97 11.08 13.48 -10.71
N ALA A 98 10.27 13.16 -9.70
CA ALA A 98 10.63 12.25 -8.61
C ALA A 98 10.94 10.85 -9.15
N ARG A 99 10.10 10.34 -10.05
CA ARG A 99 10.30 9.05 -10.73
C ARG A 99 11.64 9.01 -11.46
N SER A 100 11.95 10.04 -12.23
CA SER A 100 13.19 10.14 -12.99
C SER A 100 14.43 10.20 -12.09
N MET A 101 14.36 10.94 -10.98
CA MET A 101 15.46 11.04 -10.02
C MET A 101 15.64 9.74 -9.23
N LEU A 102 14.55 9.10 -8.83
CA LEU A 102 14.56 7.79 -8.17
C LEU A 102 15.17 6.72 -9.07
N MET A 103 14.77 6.67 -10.36
CA MET A 103 15.38 5.74 -11.33
C MET A 103 16.89 5.95 -11.43
N LYS A 104 17.35 7.19 -11.63
CA LYS A 104 18.80 7.50 -11.71
C LYS A 104 19.55 7.07 -10.44
N MET A 105 18.96 7.29 -9.26
CA MET A 105 19.55 6.87 -7.99
C MET A 105 19.65 5.34 -7.91
N LEU A 106 18.60 4.62 -8.30
CA LEU A 106 18.59 3.15 -8.28
C LEU A 106 19.56 2.58 -9.31
N GLU A 107 19.62 3.13 -10.52
CA GLU A 107 20.59 2.76 -11.55
C GLU A 107 22.02 2.97 -11.06
N SER A 108 22.30 4.09 -10.38
CA SER A 108 23.61 4.32 -9.76
C SER A 108 23.93 3.34 -8.62
N LYS A 109 22.93 2.84 -7.89
CA LYS A 109 23.13 1.84 -6.82
C LYS A 109 23.41 0.45 -7.38
N ILE A 110 22.82 0.11 -8.53
CA ILE A 110 23.04 -1.17 -9.21
C ILE A 110 24.41 -1.17 -9.90
N GLY A 111 24.76 -0.06 -10.54
CA GLY A 111 26.05 0.11 -11.21
C GLY A 111 26.02 -0.43 -12.64
N ASP A 112 26.87 -1.42 -12.93
CA ASP A 112 27.02 -1.97 -14.28
C ASP A 112 25.86 -2.89 -14.66
N PHE A 113 25.06 -2.46 -15.63
CA PHE A 113 23.90 -3.22 -16.10
C PHE A 113 24.26 -4.43 -16.98
N GLY A 114 25.47 -4.47 -17.55
CA GLY A 114 25.96 -5.62 -18.32
C GLY A 114 26.40 -6.79 -17.43
N ARG A 115 26.51 -6.57 -16.12
CA ARG A 115 26.88 -7.61 -15.16
C ARG A 115 25.72 -8.57 -14.90
N ALA A 116 26.03 -9.86 -14.86
CA ALA A 116 25.11 -10.90 -14.43
C ALA A 116 25.16 -11.07 -12.89
N PRO A 117 24.07 -10.81 -12.15
CA PRO A 117 24.03 -11.04 -10.71
C PRO A 117 24.12 -12.52 -10.36
N ARG A 118 24.59 -12.83 -9.16
CA ARG A 118 24.54 -14.19 -8.59
C ARG A 118 23.79 -14.19 -7.27
N VAL A 119 23.05 -15.27 -6.99
CA VAL A 119 22.39 -15.45 -5.68
C VAL A 119 23.45 -15.81 -4.64
N SER A 120 23.52 -15.04 -3.57
CA SER A 120 24.52 -15.21 -2.49
C SER A 120 23.99 -15.99 -1.28
N VAL A 121 22.67 -16.12 -1.15
CA VAL A 121 22.00 -16.85 -0.07
C VAL A 121 21.74 -18.31 -0.43
N ARG A 122 21.69 -19.19 0.57
CA ARG A 122 21.31 -20.60 0.34
C ARG A 122 19.82 -20.71 0.06
N GLY A 123 19.41 -21.68 -0.75
CA GLY A 123 17.98 -21.87 -1.11
C GLY A 123 17.05 -22.02 0.10
N GLU A 124 17.54 -22.59 1.20
CA GLU A 124 16.82 -22.70 2.48
C GLU A 124 16.62 -21.33 3.16
N GLU A 125 17.58 -20.42 3.04
CA GLU A 125 17.53 -19.05 3.57
C GLU A 125 16.56 -18.17 2.77
N VAL A 126 16.40 -18.45 1.47
CA VAL A 126 15.45 -17.74 0.60
C VAL A 126 14.01 -17.88 1.11
N ILE A 127 13.64 -19.03 1.68
CA ILE A 127 12.30 -19.29 2.24
C ILE A 127 11.99 -18.34 3.41
N TRP A 128 13.02 -17.92 4.16
CA TRP A 128 12.89 -17.00 5.28
C TRP A 128 12.91 -15.53 4.87
N LEU A 129 13.29 -15.23 3.62
CA LEU A 129 13.16 -13.89 3.09
C LEU A 129 11.67 -13.62 2.85
N ASN A 130 11.15 -12.56 3.48
CA ASN A 130 9.79 -12.07 3.23
C ASN A 130 9.69 -11.40 1.84
N LEU A 131 9.89 -12.20 0.78
CA LEU A 131 9.84 -11.78 -0.61
C LEU A 131 8.39 -11.82 -1.09
N ASN A 132 7.95 -10.71 -1.68
CA ASN A 132 6.70 -10.71 -2.43
C ASN A 132 6.86 -11.50 -3.75
N HIS A 133 5.74 -11.87 -4.38
CA HIS A 133 5.73 -12.65 -5.62
C HIS A 133 6.58 -12.03 -6.74
N ARG A 134 6.65 -10.69 -6.84
CA ARG A 134 7.45 -9.96 -7.83
C ARG A 134 8.95 -10.14 -7.59
N ALA A 135 9.40 -10.00 -6.34
CA ALA A 135 10.79 -10.21 -5.98
C ALA A 135 11.21 -11.68 -6.13
N GLY A 136 10.33 -12.61 -5.77
CA GLY A 136 10.54 -14.04 -6.01
C GLY A 136 10.67 -14.38 -7.50
N PHE A 137 9.85 -13.75 -8.35
CA PHE A 137 9.95 -13.90 -9.80
C PHE A 137 11.31 -13.41 -10.32
N ILE A 138 11.74 -12.20 -9.97
CA ILE A 138 13.06 -11.69 -10.39
C ILE A 138 14.19 -12.60 -9.90
N LEU A 139 14.15 -13.00 -8.62
CA LEU A 139 15.17 -13.89 -8.05
C LEU A 139 15.25 -15.23 -8.78
N SER A 140 14.11 -15.79 -9.23
CA SER A 140 14.06 -17.04 -9.99
C SER A 140 14.73 -16.97 -11.37
N GLN A 141 14.90 -15.76 -11.92
CA GLN A 141 15.58 -15.55 -13.21
C GLN A 141 17.11 -15.41 -13.05
N ILE A 142 17.61 -15.30 -11.82
CA ILE A 142 19.04 -15.08 -11.55
C ILE A 142 19.75 -16.43 -11.53
N ASP A 143 20.29 -16.80 -12.68
CA ASP A 143 21.06 -18.03 -12.91
C ASP A 143 22.59 -17.78 -13.00
N GLY A 144 23.01 -16.52 -12.93
CA GLY A 144 24.40 -16.10 -13.08
C GLY A 144 24.86 -15.87 -14.53
N PHE A 145 23.95 -15.93 -15.50
CA PHE A 145 24.19 -15.64 -16.92
C PHE A 145 23.35 -14.46 -17.43
N VAL A 146 22.12 -14.30 -16.94
CA VAL A 146 21.23 -13.19 -17.30
C VAL A 146 21.77 -11.88 -16.70
N SER A 147 21.95 -10.85 -17.53
CA SER A 147 22.45 -9.54 -17.09
C SER A 147 21.36 -8.72 -16.37
N PHE A 148 21.73 -7.68 -15.61
CA PHE A 148 20.74 -6.76 -15.06
C PHE A 148 19.90 -6.08 -16.15
N GLU A 149 20.47 -5.77 -17.30
CA GLU A 149 19.74 -5.24 -18.46
C GLU A 149 18.68 -6.22 -18.97
N ASP A 150 19.03 -7.50 -19.09
CA ASP A 150 18.10 -8.55 -19.50
C ASP A 150 17.01 -8.76 -18.44
N LEU A 151 17.35 -8.74 -17.15
CA LEU A 151 16.35 -8.81 -16.07
C LEU A 151 15.33 -7.67 -16.15
N LEU A 152 15.77 -6.45 -16.49
CA LEU A 152 14.85 -5.34 -16.73
C LEU A 152 13.92 -5.62 -17.91
N ALA A 153 14.46 -6.13 -19.02
CA ALA A 153 13.71 -6.41 -20.24
C ALA A 153 12.71 -7.57 -20.08
N LEU A 154 13.07 -8.61 -19.32
CA LEU A 154 12.28 -9.84 -19.16
C LEU A 154 11.23 -9.77 -18.04
N SER A 155 11.35 -8.79 -17.13
CA SER A 155 10.53 -8.72 -15.90
C SER A 155 9.01 -8.60 -16.13
N GLY A 156 8.57 -8.06 -17.26
CA GLY A 156 7.16 -7.74 -17.54
C GLY A 156 6.57 -6.65 -16.62
N MET A 157 7.37 -6.03 -15.76
CA MET A 157 7.00 -4.98 -14.82
C MET A 157 7.49 -3.60 -15.32
N SER A 158 7.06 -2.52 -14.65
CA SER A 158 7.64 -1.21 -14.92
C SER A 158 9.14 -1.23 -14.62
N ARG A 159 9.94 -0.50 -15.42
CA ARG A 159 11.40 -0.42 -15.22
C ARG A 159 11.74 0.01 -13.79
N LEU A 160 11.02 0.99 -13.24
CA LEU A 160 11.20 1.46 -11.87
C LEU A 160 10.96 0.34 -10.85
N ASP A 161 9.87 -0.43 -10.97
CA ASP A 161 9.57 -1.52 -10.04
C ASP A 161 10.69 -2.56 -10.03
N THR A 162 11.16 -2.94 -11.22
CA THR A 162 12.25 -3.93 -11.34
C THR A 162 13.55 -3.38 -10.76
N LEU A 163 13.90 -2.12 -11.01
CA LEU A 163 15.05 -1.45 -10.39
C LEU A 163 14.95 -1.44 -8.85
N ARG A 164 13.76 -1.16 -8.29
CA ARG A 164 13.53 -1.17 -6.83
C ARG A 164 13.75 -2.55 -6.23
N ILE A 165 13.23 -3.59 -6.89
CA ILE A 165 13.40 -4.98 -6.47
C ILE A 165 14.89 -5.35 -6.49
N ILE A 166 15.59 -5.11 -7.60
CA ILE A 166 17.01 -5.44 -7.74
C ILE A 166 17.84 -4.71 -6.69
N ALA A 167 17.65 -3.39 -6.54
CA ALA A 167 18.38 -2.59 -5.55
C ALA A 167 18.15 -3.09 -4.11
N ARG A 168 16.92 -3.50 -3.78
CA ARG A 168 16.61 -4.10 -2.48
C ARG A 168 17.31 -5.43 -2.28
N LEU A 169 17.32 -6.31 -3.28
CA LEU A 169 18.00 -7.61 -3.21
C LEU A 169 19.51 -7.44 -3.01
N LEU A 170 20.13 -6.49 -3.71
CA LEU A 170 21.54 -6.12 -3.53
C LEU A 170 21.79 -5.56 -2.11
N GLN A 171 20.94 -4.64 -1.64
CA GLN A 171 21.07 -4.06 -0.30
C GLN A 171 20.96 -5.12 0.81
N GLN A 172 20.10 -6.12 0.62
CA GLN A 172 19.91 -7.23 1.55
C GLN A 172 20.96 -8.33 1.40
N LYS A 173 21.93 -8.19 0.47
CA LYS A 173 22.95 -9.20 0.13
C LYS A 173 22.36 -10.56 -0.26
N VAL A 174 21.15 -10.53 -0.84
CA VAL A 174 20.53 -11.73 -1.42
C VAL A 174 21.20 -12.06 -2.74
N ILE A 175 21.61 -11.03 -3.47
CA ILE A 175 22.34 -11.13 -4.74
C ILE A 175 23.57 -10.22 -4.71
N GLU A 176 24.55 -10.52 -5.56
CA GLU A 176 25.78 -9.73 -5.73
C GLU A 176 26.18 -9.49 -7.18
#